data_AF-A0A1J5HJJ1-F1
#
_entry.id   AF-A0A1J5HJJ1-F1
#
_cell.length_a   1.000
_cell.length_b   1.000
_cell.length_c   1.000
_cell.angle_alpha   90.00
_cell.angle_beta   90.00
_cell.angle_gamma   90.00
#
_symmetry.space_group_name_H-M   'P 1'
#
loop_
_entity.id
_entity.type
_entity.pdbx_description
1 polymer ?
#
loop_
_entity_poly.entity_id
_entity_poly.type
_entity_poly.pdbx_seq_one_letter_code
_entity_poly.pdbx_strand_id
1 'polypeptide(L)'
;MRNIFIAISILLTFNSFAKDLSGEETMQKVVDKLQKVPAYKCQISIKVDVDFIKIKERSGQMSFTPPNGFKYNIKGFALLPKESPFQQFIDLKNNRFTIIDMDYEMVNNEKMRNIKLVPNNPEDELILSQVWSIHSVIYTLSA
;
A
#
# COMPACT_ATOMS: atom_id res chain seq x y z
N MET A 1 -3.30 53.14 17.52
CA MET A 1 -3.57 52.52 16.20
C MET A 1 -2.51 51.51 15.77
N ARG A 2 -1.21 51.80 15.90
CA ARG A 2 -0.11 50.87 15.56
C ARG A 2 -0.19 49.50 16.28
N ASN A 3 -0.48 49.50 17.58
CA ASN A 3 -0.51 48.26 18.38
C ASN A 3 -1.73 47.38 18.06
N ILE A 4 -2.83 47.97 17.57
CA ILE A 4 -4.03 47.25 17.14
C ILE A 4 -3.76 46.53 15.80
N PHE A 5 -3.05 47.17 14.88
CA PHE A 5 -2.63 46.55 13.62
C PHE A 5 -1.69 45.37 13.84
N ILE A 6 -0.78 45.46 14.81
CA ILE A 6 0.14 44.37 15.16
C ILE A 6 -0.64 43.19 15.77
N ALA A 7 -1.62 43.46 16.64
CA ALA A 7 -2.46 42.41 17.23
C ALA A 7 -3.31 41.67 16.19
N ILE A 8 -3.84 42.39 15.18
CA ILE A 8 -4.60 41.78 14.07
C ILE A 8 -3.71 40.91 13.17
N SER A 9 -2.48 41.35 12.90
CA SER A 9 -1.50 40.58 12.12
C SER A 9 -1.11 39.26 12.81
N ILE A 10 -1.00 39.26 14.14
CA ILE A 10 -0.72 38.06 14.96
C ILE A 10 -1.90 37.09 15.04
N LEU A 11 -3.15 37.56 14.96
CA LEU A 11 -4.33 36.68 14.94
C LEU A 11 -4.49 35.93 13.61
N LEU A 12 -3.95 36.47 12.50
CA LEU A 12 -4.07 35.88 11.16
C LEU A 12 -3.14 34.68 10.93
N THR A 13 -2.11 34.49 11.75
CA THR A 13 -1.09 33.43 11.55
C THR A 13 -1.48 32.06 12.11
N PHE A 14 -2.63 31.90 12.78
CA PHE A 14 -3.00 30.66 13.47
C PHE A 14 -3.81 29.64 12.65
N ASN A 15 -4.11 29.88 11.37
CA ASN A 15 -4.95 28.96 10.59
C ASN A 15 -4.16 27.93 9.76
N SER A 16 -3.13 27.31 10.34
CA SER A 16 -2.53 26.10 9.75
C SER A 16 -3.26 24.85 10.27
N PHE A 17 -4.51 24.65 9.84
CA PHE A 17 -5.19 23.38 10.07
C PHE A 17 -4.57 22.33 9.15
N ALA A 18 -4.04 21.24 9.74
CA ALA A 18 -3.62 20.08 8.97
C ALA A 18 -4.86 19.51 8.25
N LYS A 19 -4.87 19.60 6.92
CA LYS A 19 -5.93 19.01 6.10
C LYS A 19 -5.77 17.48 6.15
N ASP A 20 -6.83 16.81 6.56
CA ASP A 20 -6.91 15.35 6.46
C ASP A 20 -6.83 14.94 4.98
N LEU A 21 -6.01 13.95 4.68
CA LEU A 21 -5.77 13.51 3.29
C LEU A 21 -6.95 12.66 2.82
N SER A 22 -7.42 12.86 1.59
CA SER A 22 -8.40 11.94 1.01
C SER A 22 -7.80 10.55 0.77
N GLY A 23 -8.65 9.53 0.57
CA GLY A 23 -8.22 8.20 0.16
C GLY A 23 -7.37 8.21 -1.11
N GLU A 24 -7.72 9.03 -2.10
CA GLU A 24 -6.95 9.20 -3.34
C GLU A 24 -5.58 9.83 -3.08
N GLU A 25 -5.52 10.91 -2.29
CA GLU A 25 -4.26 11.57 -1.92
C GLU A 25 -3.37 10.61 -1.10
N THR A 26 -3.97 9.77 -0.27
CA THR A 26 -3.28 8.74 0.52
C THR A 26 -2.70 7.66 -0.39
N MET A 27 -3.48 7.15 -1.34
CA MET A 27 -3.01 6.15 -2.30
C MET A 27 -1.94 6.68 -3.23
N GLN A 28 -2.05 7.94 -3.68
CA GLN A 28 -1.00 8.56 -4.49
C GLN A 28 0.35 8.59 -3.74
N LYS A 29 0.34 8.97 -2.45
CA LYS A 29 1.55 8.96 -1.61
C LYS A 29 2.11 7.55 -1.42
N VAL A 30 1.25 6.56 -1.27
CA VAL A 30 1.64 5.15 -1.18
C VAL A 30 2.36 4.71 -2.47
N VAL A 31 1.79 5.01 -3.64
CA VAL A 31 2.39 4.69 -4.94
C VAL A 31 3.73 5.40 -5.12
N ASP A 32 3.79 6.69 -4.80
CA ASP A 32 5.02 7.48 -4.89
C ASP A 32 6.13 6.92 -4.00
N LYS A 33 5.79 6.37 -2.83
CA LYS A 33 6.77 5.68 -1.97
C LYS A 33 7.21 4.35 -2.57
N LEU A 34 6.28 3.53 -3.08
CA LEU A 34 6.59 2.25 -3.71
C LEU A 34 7.50 2.44 -4.94
N GLN A 35 7.29 3.49 -5.74
CA GLN A 35 8.13 3.82 -6.89
C GLN A 35 9.56 4.22 -6.52
N LYS A 36 9.78 4.69 -5.28
CA LYS A 36 11.10 5.09 -4.78
C LYS A 36 11.85 3.96 -4.08
N VAL A 37 11.24 2.78 -3.94
CA VAL A 37 11.89 1.63 -3.31
C VAL A 37 13.09 1.20 -4.18
N PRO A 38 14.33 1.23 -3.66
CA PRO A 38 15.49 0.83 -4.42
C PRO A 38 15.51 -0.68 -4.67
N ALA A 39 16.38 -1.15 -5.56
CA ALA A 39 16.61 -2.57 -5.71
C ALA A 39 17.11 -3.18 -4.39
N TYR A 40 16.52 -4.31 -3.98
CA TYR A 40 16.92 -5.00 -2.75
C TYR A 40 16.87 -6.52 -2.92
N LYS A 41 17.56 -7.22 -2.03
CA LYS A 41 17.55 -8.68 -1.91
C LYS A 41 17.27 -9.05 -0.47
N CYS A 42 16.38 -10.02 -0.24
CA CYS A 42 16.07 -10.52 1.09
C CYS A 42 15.89 -12.04 1.08
N GLN A 43 16.05 -12.65 2.26
CA GLN A 43 15.62 -14.02 2.48
C GLN A 43 14.14 -14.03 2.82
N ILE A 44 13.41 -14.99 2.27
CA ILE A 44 11.98 -15.19 2.51
C ILE A 44 11.73 -16.61 3.00
N SER A 45 10.70 -16.77 3.83
CA SER A 45 10.18 -18.08 4.21
C SER A 45 8.70 -18.17 3.82
N ILE A 46 8.33 -19.23 3.12
CA ILE A 46 6.98 -19.48 2.63
C ILE A 46 6.41 -20.68 3.35
N LYS A 47 5.30 -20.44 4.05
CA LYS A 47 4.46 -21.47 4.66
C LYS A 47 3.10 -21.45 3.94
N VAL A 48 2.74 -22.56 3.31
CA VAL A 48 1.43 -22.74 2.68
C VAL A 48 0.60 -23.61 3.61
N ASP A 49 -0.55 -23.11 4.03
CA ASP A 49 -1.48 -23.79 4.93
C ASP A 49 -2.78 -24.05 4.17
N VAL A 50 -3.02 -25.32 3.81
CA VAL A 50 -4.23 -25.76 3.12
C VAL A 50 -4.74 -27.03 3.78
N ASP A 51 -6.05 -27.14 3.97
CA ASP A 51 -6.69 -28.13 4.85
C ASP A 51 -6.34 -29.60 4.52
N PHE A 52 -5.99 -29.88 3.27
CA PHE A 52 -5.83 -31.25 2.76
C PHE A 52 -4.38 -31.68 2.55
N ILE A 53 -3.39 -30.76 2.62
CA ILE A 53 -1.99 -31.06 2.29
C ILE A 53 -1.05 -30.35 3.28
N LYS A 54 -0.27 -31.13 4.03
CA LYS A 54 0.83 -30.59 4.84
C LYS A 54 2.05 -30.29 3.97
N ILE A 55 2.14 -29.03 3.51
CA ILE A 55 3.28 -28.54 2.73
C ILE A 55 4.37 -28.08 3.70
N LYS A 56 5.59 -28.62 3.56
CA LYS A 56 6.74 -28.19 4.37
C LYS A 56 7.10 -26.73 4.04
N GLU A 57 7.42 -25.96 5.07
CA GLU A 57 7.95 -24.61 4.92
C GLU A 57 9.21 -24.60 4.03
N ARG A 58 9.33 -23.55 3.22
CA ARG A 58 10.43 -23.37 2.27
C ARG A 58 11.05 -22.01 2.43
N SER A 59 12.38 -21.96 2.50
CA SER A 59 13.12 -20.71 2.50
C SER A 59 13.79 -20.49 1.14
N GLY A 60 13.92 -19.23 0.74
CA GLY A 60 14.54 -18.84 -0.51
C GLY A 60 14.97 -17.38 -0.52
N GLN A 61 15.37 -16.89 -1.69
CA GLN A 61 15.76 -15.49 -1.89
C GLN A 61 14.73 -14.79 -2.77
N MET A 62 14.34 -13.58 -2.37
CA MET A 62 13.55 -12.66 -3.18
C MET A 62 14.42 -11.44 -3.51
N SER A 63 14.36 -10.99 -4.76
CA SER A 63 14.99 -9.74 -5.17
C SER A 63 13.98 -8.87 -5.89
N PHE A 64 13.91 -7.60 -5.51
CA PHE A 64 13.15 -6.58 -6.23
C PHE A 64 14.12 -5.75 -7.07
N THR A 65 13.80 -5.54 -8.34
CA THR A 65 14.57 -4.65 -9.23
C THR A 65 13.60 -3.74 -9.96
N PRO A 66 13.43 -2.47 -9.55
CA PRO A 66 12.57 -1.54 -10.27
C PRO A 66 13.16 -1.23 -11.66
N PRO A 67 12.34 -1.14 -12.74
CA PRO A 67 10.90 -1.40 -12.81
C PRO A 67 10.55 -2.88 -13.07
N ASN A 68 11.57 -3.73 -13.27
CA ASN A 68 11.49 -5.13 -13.71
C ASN A 68 10.86 -6.12 -12.69
N GLY A 69 10.24 -5.64 -11.61
CA GLY A 69 9.46 -6.43 -10.67
C GLY A 69 10.26 -7.33 -9.72
N PHE A 70 9.59 -8.37 -9.24
CA PHE A 70 10.11 -9.31 -8.25
C PHE A 70 10.66 -10.57 -8.92
N LYS A 71 11.81 -11.05 -8.44
CA LYS A 71 12.36 -12.37 -8.80
C LYS A 71 12.49 -13.23 -7.55
N TYR A 72 12.05 -14.46 -7.66
CA TYR A 72 12.10 -15.45 -6.60
C TYR A 72 13.05 -16.57 -6.99
N ASN A 73 13.95 -16.93 -6.08
CA ASN A 73 14.84 -18.08 -6.23
C ASN A 73 14.62 -19.02 -5.05
N ILE A 74 13.76 -20.02 -5.26
CA ILE A 74 13.34 -20.99 -4.26
C ILE A 74 13.49 -22.38 -4.85
N LYS A 75 14.30 -23.23 -4.21
CA LYS A 75 14.52 -24.61 -4.67
C LYS A 75 13.28 -25.47 -4.39
N GLY A 76 12.81 -26.20 -5.40
CA GLY A 76 11.71 -27.16 -5.24
C GLY A 76 10.34 -26.53 -4.98
N PHE A 77 10.15 -25.27 -5.36
CA PHE A 77 8.88 -24.56 -5.30
C PHE A 77 8.57 -23.96 -6.67
N ALA A 78 7.85 -24.71 -7.51
CA ALA A 78 7.56 -24.35 -8.90
C ALA A 78 6.27 -23.50 -9.06
N LEU A 79 5.51 -23.31 -7.98
CA LEU A 79 4.28 -22.53 -7.95
C LEU A 79 4.61 -21.10 -7.52
N LEU A 80 5.15 -20.32 -8.45
CA LEU A 80 5.27 -18.87 -8.28
C LEU A 80 4.09 -18.20 -9.00
N PRO A 81 3.40 -17.22 -8.39
CA PRO A 81 2.38 -16.43 -9.08
C PRO A 81 2.95 -15.83 -10.37
N LYS A 82 2.15 -15.81 -11.44
CA LYS A 82 2.58 -15.25 -12.74
C LYS A 82 2.92 -13.77 -12.64
N GLU A 83 2.17 -13.04 -11.83
CA GLU A 83 2.35 -11.63 -11.53
C GLU A 83 2.44 -11.44 -10.02
N SER A 84 3.34 -10.56 -9.56
CA SER A 84 3.37 -10.21 -8.14
C SER A 84 2.16 -9.34 -7.81
N PRO A 85 1.40 -9.59 -6.73
CA PRO A 85 0.33 -8.70 -6.30
C PRO A 85 0.80 -7.25 -6.18
N PHE A 86 2.05 -7.04 -5.74
CA PHE A 86 2.70 -5.73 -5.65
C PHE A 86 2.83 -5.01 -7.00
N GLN A 87 2.99 -5.73 -8.10
CA GLN A 87 3.14 -5.15 -9.43
C GLN A 87 1.84 -4.48 -9.89
N GLN A 88 0.69 -5.03 -9.50
CA GLN A 88 -0.63 -4.47 -9.79
C GLN A 88 -0.90 -3.17 -9.01
N PHE A 89 -0.37 -3.04 -7.79
CA PHE A 89 -0.49 -1.79 -7.01
C PHE A 89 0.36 -0.64 -7.57
N ILE A 90 1.49 -0.93 -8.23
CA ILE A 90 2.34 0.13 -8.82
C ILE A 90 1.62 0.85 -9.97
N ASP A 91 0.66 0.18 -10.62
CA ASP A 91 -0.13 0.70 -11.74
C ASP A 91 -1.33 1.58 -11.33
N LEU A 92 -1.50 1.89 -10.04
CA LEU A 92 -2.55 2.82 -9.56
C LEU A 92 -2.52 4.18 -10.28
N LYS A 93 -1.36 4.60 -10.80
CA LYS A 93 -1.19 5.84 -11.57
C LYS A 93 -1.99 5.86 -12.89
N ASN A 94 -2.39 4.69 -13.40
CA ASN A 94 -3.07 4.55 -14.70
C ASN A 94 -4.60 4.53 -14.58
N ASN A 95 -5.18 4.96 -13.44
CA ASN A 95 -6.63 4.93 -13.21
C ASN A 95 -7.25 3.54 -13.41
N ARG A 96 -6.50 2.48 -13.10
CA ARG A 96 -6.94 1.09 -13.21
C ARG A 96 -7.93 0.68 -12.13
N PHE A 97 -8.02 1.46 -11.04
CA PHE A 97 -8.84 1.17 -9.89
C PHE A 97 -9.75 2.35 -9.57
N THR A 98 -10.98 2.04 -9.18
CA THR A 98 -11.85 2.95 -8.44
C THR A 98 -11.48 2.86 -6.95
N ILE A 99 -11.26 4.02 -6.34
CA ILE A 99 -10.90 4.15 -4.92
C ILE A 99 -12.16 4.43 -4.12
N ILE A 100 -12.38 3.66 -3.05
CA ILE A 100 -13.47 3.86 -2.10
C ILE A 100 -12.84 4.10 -0.73
N ASP A 101 -12.94 5.33 -0.24
CA ASP A 101 -12.48 5.73 1.09
C ASP A 101 -13.51 5.30 2.14
N MET A 102 -13.14 4.32 2.97
CA MET A 102 -13.98 3.74 4.01
C MET A 102 -13.75 4.41 5.38
N ASP A 103 -13.16 5.60 5.40
CA ASP A 103 -12.79 6.35 6.62
C ASP A 103 -11.74 5.57 7.45
N TYR A 104 -11.65 5.83 8.75
CA TYR A 104 -10.67 5.23 9.64
C TYR A 104 -11.19 3.98 10.37
N GLU A 105 -10.33 2.97 10.48
CA GLU A 105 -10.55 1.75 11.24
C GLU A 105 -9.42 1.52 12.26
N MET A 106 -9.75 0.90 13.39
CA MET A 106 -8.75 0.51 14.38
C MET A 106 -8.20 -0.88 14.05
N VAL A 107 -6.93 -0.95 13.63
CA VAL A 107 -6.23 -2.21 13.34
C VAL A 107 -5.04 -2.32 14.28
N ASN A 108 -4.95 -3.41 15.05
CA ASN A 108 -3.88 -3.62 16.06
C ASN A 108 -3.70 -2.42 17.01
N ASN A 109 -4.81 -1.81 17.46
CA ASN A 109 -4.83 -0.60 18.30
C ASN A 109 -4.27 0.68 17.64
N GLU A 110 -4.07 0.69 16.33
CA GLU A 110 -3.68 1.88 15.57
C GLU A 110 -4.82 2.34 14.66
N LYS A 111 -5.07 3.66 14.62
CA LYS A 111 -6.07 4.27 13.75
C LYS A 111 -5.51 4.36 12.32
N MET A 112 -6.04 3.55 11.41
CA MET A 112 -5.59 3.46 10.02
C MET A 112 -6.70 3.89 9.06
N ARG A 113 -6.39 4.63 7.99
CA ARG A 113 -7.37 4.89 6.92
C ARG A 113 -7.60 3.59 6.15
N ASN A 114 -8.86 3.19 6.01
CA ASN A 114 -9.29 2.00 5.30
C ASN A 114 -9.71 2.40 3.88
N ILE A 115 -9.04 1.84 2.87
CA ILE A 115 -9.26 2.18 1.47
C ILE A 115 -9.52 0.88 0.70
N LYS A 116 -10.63 0.83 -0.02
CA LYS A 116 -10.93 -0.26 -0.96
C LYS A 116 -10.58 0.15 -2.38
N LEU A 117 -9.99 -0.78 -3.12
CA LEU A 117 -9.63 -0.63 -4.52
C LEU A 117 -10.42 -1.64 -5.33
N VAL A 118 -11.27 -1.13 -6.22
CA VAL A 118 -12.07 -1.94 -7.14
C VAL A 118 -11.46 -1.79 -8.53
N PRO A 119 -10.93 -2.86 -9.14
CA PRO A 119 -10.43 -2.79 -10.51
C PRO A 119 -11.54 -2.39 -11.48
N ASN A 120 -11.18 -1.54 -12.44
CA ASN A 120 -12.13 -1.06 -13.44
C ASN A 120 -12.35 -2.09 -14.56
N ASN A 121 -11.43 -3.04 -14.73
CA ASN A 121 -11.53 -4.14 -15.68
C ASN A 121 -11.96 -5.43 -14.96
N PRO A 122 -13.12 -6.03 -15.28
CA PRO A 122 -13.56 -7.28 -14.67
C PRO A 122 -12.70 -8.49 -15.07
N GLU A 123 -11.84 -8.38 -16.09
CA GLU A 123 -10.90 -9.44 -16.49
C GLU A 123 -9.58 -9.41 -15.69
N ASP A 124 -9.36 -8.40 -14.83
CA ASP A 124 -8.16 -8.35 -13.99
C ASP A 124 -8.18 -9.49 -12.95
N GLU A 125 -7.03 -10.16 -12.74
CA GLU A 125 -6.93 -11.29 -11.79
C GLU A 125 -7.25 -10.89 -10.34
N LEU A 126 -7.06 -9.60 -9.99
CA LEU A 126 -7.40 -9.04 -8.70
C LEU A 126 -8.86 -8.58 -8.73
N ILE A 127 -9.69 -9.06 -7.81
CA ILE A 127 -11.15 -8.77 -7.80
C ILE A 127 -11.50 -7.62 -6.86
N LEU A 128 -10.83 -7.54 -5.71
CA LEU A 128 -10.99 -6.48 -4.71
C LEU A 128 -9.72 -6.42 -3.86
N SER A 129 -9.24 -5.23 -3.56
CA SER A 129 -8.17 -5.02 -2.58
C SER A 129 -8.62 -4.09 -1.47
N GLN A 130 -8.18 -4.38 -0.26
CA GLN A 130 -8.35 -3.52 0.90
C GLN A 130 -6.97 -3.14 1.45
N VAL A 131 -6.77 -1.84 1.63
CA VAL A 131 -5.51 -1.23 2.05
C VAL A 131 -5.78 -0.47 3.34
N TRP A 132 -5.02 -0.78 4.39
CA TRP A 132 -4.97 0.05 5.58
C TRP A 132 -3.69 0.87 5.56
N SER A 133 -3.82 2.18 5.75
CA SER A 133 -2.67 3.06 5.77
C SER A 133 -2.58 3.96 7.00
N ILE A 134 -1.38 3.96 7.58
CA ILE A 134 -0.91 4.94 8.55
C ILE A 134 0.11 5.81 7.82
N HIS A 135 -0.24 7.05 7.51
CA HIS A 135 0.72 8.03 6.98
C HIS A 135 1.56 7.49 5.79
N SER A 136 0.94 6.71 4.89
CA SER A 136 1.53 6.01 3.74
C SER A 136 2.48 4.84 4.05
N VAL A 137 2.24 4.10 5.14
CA VAL A 137 2.66 2.69 5.33
C VAL A 137 1.49 1.80 4.93
N ILE A 138 1.72 0.70 4.22
CA ILE A 138 0.67 -0.23 3.79
C ILE A 138 0.68 -1.47 4.68
N TYR A 139 -0.50 -1.87 5.17
CA TYR A 139 -0.76 -3.22 5.64
C TYR A 139 -1.71 -3.89 4.64
N THR A 140 -1.38 -5.10 4.18
CA THR A 140 -2.24 -5.89 3.28
C THR A 140 -2.71 -7.14 3.99
N LEU A 141 -3.98 -7.50 3.79
CA LEU A 141 -4.54 -8.80 4.13
C LEU A 141 -4.91 -9.47 2.81
N SER A 142 -4.25 -10.57 2.45
CA SER A 142 -4.74 -11.44 1.37
C SER A 142 -5.69 -12.44 2.02
N ALA A 143 -6.97 -12.36 1.66
CA ALA A 143 -7.91 -13.45 1.87
C ALA A 143 -7.72 -14.51 0.78
#